data_AF-A0A969SRT8-F1
#
_entry.id   AF-A0A969SRT8-F1
#
_cell.length_a   1.000
_cell.length_b   1.000
_cell.length_c   1.000
_cell.angle_alpha   90.00
_cell.angle_beta   90.00
_cell.angle_gamma   90.00
#
_symmetry.space_group_name_H-M   'P 1'
#
loop_
_entity.id
_entity.type
_entity.pdbx_description
1 polymer ?
#
loop_
_entity_poly.entity_id
_entity_poly.type
_entity_poly.pdbx_seq_one_letter_code
_entity_poly.pdbx_strand_id
1 'polypeptide(L)'
;MNDKQLPSVDVEIVEAEELTVDEERDRLNLERKVERAFYEAGKALQELRNRRLYRSTHGTFEEYCRDRFGFTHRHVNYLIAGSQVVDNLQMGTIGSQTEVKDFVGTNSGQVLPTSECQVRPLVSLEPSQQREVWQQAVETAGGKVPSGRIVKDIVQQIMERTKVPNPYRVGEVCQFIPKDNPELKGKSNCWCIVTEVKDFSCIVIAWDGEYAIAVQYLKSKDYSDFECEEMKKVCDRMSQLYSPDMEATALVVLKSLGELKRSHLTELEDKLLGVLERDYNSFTD
;
A
#
# COMPACT_ATOMS: atom_id res chain seq x y z
N MET A 1 19.93 -76.09 -4.87
CA MET A 1 19.87 -75.18 -6.03
C MET A 1 18.40 -74.90 -6.31
N ASN A 2 17.94 -73.69 -6.02
CA ASN A 2 16.65 -73.20 -6.52
C ASN A 2 16.90 -71.74 -6.93
N ASP A 3 17.12 -71.55 -8.23
CA ASP A 3 17.14 -70.26 -8.88
C ASP A 3 15.75 -69.63 -8.74
N LYS A 4 15.66 -68.52 -8.00
CA LYS A 4 14.50 -67.65 -8.02
C LYS A 4 14.75 -66.55 -9.03
N GLN A 5 14.13 -66.70 -10.19
CA GLN A 5 14.08 -65.71 -11.25
C GLN A 5 13.36 -64.45 -10.74
N LEU A 6 14.04 -63.31 -10.76
CA LEU A 6 13.45 -62.01 -10.48
C LEU A 6 12.55 -61.59 -11.67
N PRO A 7 11.34 -61.07 -11.42
CA PRO A 7 10.48 -60.59 -12.49
C PRO A 7 11.05 -59.29 -13.10
N SER A 8 11.21 -59.29 -14.42
CA SER A 8 11.47 -58.09 -15.24
C SER A 8 10.23 -57.21 -15.19
N VAL A 9 10.37 -55.99 -14.68
CA VAL A 9 9.33 -54.96 -14.79
C VAL A 9 9.67 -54.14 -16.02
N ASP A 10 8.97 -54.40 -17.11
CA ASP A 10 9.05 -53.59 -18.32
C ASP A 10 8.33 -52.26 -18.06
N VAL A 11 9.12 -51.19 -17.92
CA VAL A 11 8.60 -49.82 -17.80
C VAL A 11 8.29 -49.34 -19.21
N GLU A 12 7.00 -49.36 -19.56
CA GLU A 12 6.48 -48.80 -20.81
C GLU A 12 6.65 -47.27 -20.76
N ILE A 13 7.63 -46.74 -21.49
CA ILE A 13 7.89 -45.30 -21.61
C ILE A 13 6.84 -44.76 -22.59
N VAL A 14 5.82 -44.08 -22.07
CA VAL A 14 4.84 -43.37 -22.91
C VAL A 14 5.56 -42.18 -23.55
N GLU A 15 5.80 -42.25 -24.86
CA GLU A 15 6.33 -41.12 -25.64
C GLU A 15 5.32 -39.97 -25.58
N ALA A 16 5.73 -38.81 -25.05
CA ALA A 16 4.90 -37.62 -25.02
C ALA A 16 4.82 -37.01 -26.43
N GLU A 17 3.61 -36.91 -26.98
CA GLU A 17 3.37 -36.24 -28.27
C GLU A 17 3.77 -34.76 -28.18
N GLU A 18 4.52 -34.27 -29.18
CA GLU A 18 4.93 -32.86 -29.26
C GLU A 18 3.75 -31.97 -29.69
N LEU A 19 3.60 -30.82 -29.02
CA LEU A 19 2.54 -29.84 -29.33
C LEU A 19 2.86 -29.10 -30.63
N THR A 20 1.82 -28.82 -31.42
CA THR A 20 1.91 -27.91 -32.56
C THR A 20 2.09 -26.45 -32.10
N VAL A 21 2.61 -25.60 -32.98
CA VAL A 21 2.82 -24.16 -32.71
C VAL A 21 1.52 -23.47 -32.27
N ASP A 22 0.37 -23.84 -32.85
CA ASP A 22 -0.92 -23.29 -32.48
C ASP A 22 -1.35 -23.75 -31.08
N GLU A 23 -1.14 -25.02 -30.74
CA GLU A 23 -1.43 -25.53 -29.39
C GLU A 23 -0.52 -24.92 -28.33
N GLU A 24 0.74 -24.65 -28.63
CA GLU A 24 1.64 -23.93 -27.72
C GLU A 24 1.18 -22.50 -27.47
N ARG A 25 0.71 -21.82 -28.52
CA ARG A 25 0.14 -20.47 -28.42
C ARG A 25 -1.14 -20.47 -27.59
N ASP A 26 -2.03 -21.43 -27.81
CA ASP A 26 -3.27 -21.55 -27.05
C ASP A 26 -3.01 -21.90 -25.60
N ARG A 27 -2.07 -22.82 -25.32
CA ARG A 27 -1.60 -23.11 -23.96
C ARG A 27 -1.15 -21.83 -23.25
N LEU A 28 -0.28 -21.05 -23.88
CA LEU A 28 0.22 -19.80 -23.29
C LEU A 28 -0.90 -18.79 -23.01
N ASN A 29 -1.87 -18.67 -23.92
CA ASN A 29 -3.02 -17.78 -23.74
C ASN A 29 -3.91 -18.21 -22.57
N LEU A 30 -4.14 -19.51 -22.43
CA LEU A 30 -4.96 -20.08 -21.36
C LEU A 30 -4.26 -19.96 -20.00
N GLU A 31 -2.96 -20.26 -19.94
CA GLU A 31 -2.14 -20.10 -18.73
C GLU A 31 -2.20 -18.66 -18.22
N ARG A 32 -1.99 -17.67 -19.09
CA ARG A 32 -2.07 -16.24 -18.72
C ARG A 32 -3.44 -15.84 -18.17
N LYS A 33 -4.53 -16.39 -18.71
CA LYS A 33 -5.88 -16.13 -18.20
C LYS A 33 -6.05 -16.70 -16.79
N VAL A 34 -5.56 -17.91 -16.55
CA VAL A 34 -5.61 -18.56 -15.24
C VAL A 34 -4.79 -17.76 -14.22
N GLU A 35 -3.57 -17.35 -14.58
CA GLU A 35 -2.68 -16.57 -13.70
C GLU A 35 -3.26 -15.19 -13.33
N ARG A 36 -4.02 -14.57 -14.23
CA ARG A 36 -4.65 -13.25 -14.01
C ARG A 36 -6.01 -13.33 -13.34
N ALA A 37 -6.63 -14.50 -13.27
CA ALA A 37 -8.02 -14.65 -12.83
C ALA A 37 -8.28 -14.07 -11.43
N PHE A 38 -7.37 -14.27 -10.46
CA PHE A 38 -7.57 -13.73 -9.11
C PHE A 38 -7.47 -12.19 -9.08
N TYR A 39 -6.55 -11.62 -9.87
CA TYR A 39 -6.36 -10.18 -9.98
C TYR A 39 -7.59 -9.54 -10.61
N GLU A 40 -8.04 -10.08 -11.75
CA GLU A 40 -9.23 -9.60 -12.45
C GLU A 40 -10.49 -9.70 -11.59
N ALA A 41 -10.65 -10.82 -10.86
CA ALA A 41 -11.74 -10.99 -9.90
C ALA A 41 -11.69 -9.92 -8.79
N GLY A 42 -10.50 -9.65 -8.23
CA GLY A 42 -10.31 -8.62 -7.21
C GLY A 42 -10.69 -7.22 -7.71
N LYS A 43 -10.24 -6.83 -8.91
CA LYS A 43 -10.59 -5.54 -9.54
C LYS A 43 -12.09 -5.43 -9.81
N ALA A 44 -12.72 -6.48 -10.33
CA ALA A 44 -14.16 -6.50 -10.59
C ALA A 44 -14.98 -6.38 -9.30
N LEU A 45 -14.59 -7.10 -8.24
CA LEU A 45 -15.22 -7.00 -6.92
C LEU A 45 -15.07 -5.61 -6.31
N GLN A 46 -13.89 -5.00 -6.45
CA GLN A 46 -13.64 -3.63 -6.02
C GLN A 46 -14.58 -2.64 -6.73
N GLU A 47 -14.72 -2.77 -8.05
CA GLU A 47 -15.59 -1.91 -8.86
C GLU A 47 -17.08 -2.07 -8.50
N LEU A 48 -17.54 -3.32 -8.34
CA LEU A 48 -18.90 -3.63 -7.87
C LEU A 48 -19.19 -2.98 -6.52
N ARG A 49 -18.22 -3.02 -5.60
CA ARG A 49 -18.32 -2.41 -4.27
C ARG A 49 -18.37 -0.89 -4.36
N ASN A 50 -17.39 -0.27 -5.01
CA ASN A 50 -17.20 1.19 -5.07
C ASN A 50 -18.38 1.89 -5.73
N ARG A 51 -18.90 1.33 -6.83
CA ARG A 51 -20.06 1.87 -7.54
C ARG A 51 -21.41 1.41 -6.98
N ARG A 52 -21.38 0.59 -5.93
CA ARG A 52 -22.56 0.01 -5.27
C ARG A 52 -23.52 -0.66 -6.27
N LEU A 53 -22.98 -1.41 -7.23
CA LEU A 53 -23.77 -2.05 -8.30
C LEU A 53 -24.66 -3.21 -7.79
N TYR A 54 -24.54 -3.57 -6.52
CA TYR A 54 -25.39 -4.55 -5.83
C TYR A 54 -26.70 -3.97 -5.27
N ARG A 55 -26.82 -2.63 -5.18
CA ARG A 55 -27.88 -1.93 -4.43
C ARG A 55 -29.32 -2.19 -4.87
N SER A 56 -29.54 -2.72 -6.07
CA SER A 56 -30.88 -3.05 -6.58
C SER A 56 -31.41 -4.38 -6.05
N THR A 57 -30.54 -5.24 -5.51
CA THR A 57 -30.89 -6.60 -5.09
C THR A 57 -30.57 -6.90 -3.63
N HIS A 58 -29.49 -6.30 -3.09
CA HIS A 58 -29.03 -6.54 -1.71
C HIS A 58 -28.76 -5.23 -0.98
N GLY A 59 -28.97 -5.24 0.34
CA GLY A 59 -28.70 -4.07 1.20
C GLY A 59 -27.21 -3.85 1.43
N THR A 60 -26.42 -4.93 1.43
CA THR A 60 -24.97 -4.91 1.65
C THR A 60 -24.21 -5.59 0.52
N PHE A 61 -22.94 -5.22 0.35
CA PHE A 61 -22.06 -5.83 -0.65
C PHE A 61 -21.75 -7.29 -0.29
N GLU A 62 -21.63 -7.56 1.00
CA GLU A 62 -21.27 -8.85 1.57
C GLU A 62 -22.34 -9.91 1.34
N GLU A 63 -23.62 -9.53 1.50
CA GLU A 63 -24.75 -10.40 1.15
C GLU A 63 -24.76 -10.72 -0.34
N TYR A 64 -24.58 -9.70 -1.20
CA TYR A 64 -24.52 -9.90 -2.64
C TYR A 64 -23.41 -10.87 -3.06
N CYS A 65 -22.19 -10.71 -2.51
CA CYS A 65 -21.08 -11.62 -2.83
C CYS A 65 -21.30 -13.04 -2.34
N ARG A 66 -21.95 -13.20 -1.18
CA ARG A 66 -22.30 -14.52 -0.64
C ARG A 66 -23.32 -15.21 -1.53
N ASP A 67 -24.41 -14.52 -1.88
CA ASP A 67 -25.52 -15.12 -2.60
C ASP A 67 -25.19 -15.35 -4.09
N ARG A 68 -24.44 -14.43 -4.72
CA ARG A 68 -24.10 -14.55 -6.14
C ARG A 68 -22.89 -15.43 -6.44
N PHE A 69 -21.85 -15.38 -5.61
CA PHE A 69 -20.57 -16.03 -5.88
C PHE A 69 -20.21 -17.11 -4.84
N GLY A 70 -20.99 -17.28 -3.77
CA GLY A 70 -20.64 -18.19 -2.68
C GLY A 70 -19.43 -17.73 -1.87
N PHE A 71 -19.02 -16.45 -2.00
CA PHE A 71 -17.81 -15.96 -1.38
C PHE A 71 -18.06 -15.49 0.06
N THR A 72 -17.13 -15.85 0.94
CA THR A 72 -17.09 -15.26 2.28
C THR A 72 -16.57 -13.84 2.22
N HIS A 73 -17.03 -12.97 3.13
CA HIS A 73 -16.52 -11.61 3.27
C HIS A 73 -14.99 -11.56 3.35
N ARG A 74 -14.39 -12.51 4.08
CA ARG A 74 -12.93 -12.65 4.19
C ARG A 74 -12.27 -12.89 2.83
N HIS A 75 -12.80 -13.81 2.04
CA HIS A 75 -12.25 -14.12 0.72
C HIS A 75 -12.35 -12.93 -0.24
N VAL A 76 -13.49 -12.23 -0.25
CA VAL A 76 -13.69 -11.01 -1.05
C VAL A 76 -12.67 -9.94 -0.69
N ASN A 77 -12.46 -9.69 0.61
CA ASN A 77 -11.48 -8.70 1.05
C ASN A 77 -10.05 -9.07 0.64
N TYR A 78 -9.69 -10.36 0.70
CA TYR A 78 -8.38 -10.82 0.24
C TYR A 78 -8.19 -10.66 -1.26
N LEU A 79 -9.21 -10.94 -2.08
CA LEU A 79 -9.13 -10.73 -3.53
C LEU A 79 -8.97 -9.23 -3.86
N ILE A 80 -9.76 -8.37 -3.23
CA ILE A 80 -9.69 -6.91 -3.43
C ILE A 80 -8.31 -6.39 -2.99
N ALA A 81 -7.88 -6.69 -1.75
CA ALA A 81 -6.59 -6.22 -1.24
C ALA A 81 -5.41 -6.79 -2.05
N GLY A 82 -5.47 -8.07 -2.43
CA GLY A 82 -4.47 -8.69 -3.28
C GLY A 82 -4.34 -8.01 -4.66
N SER A 83 -5.46 -7.59 -5.25
CA SER A 83 -5.42 -6.85 -6.52
C SER A 83 -4.75 -5.48 -6.41
N GLN A 84 -4.91 -4.79 -5.27
CA GLN A 84 -4.24 -3.52 -5.00
C GLN A 84 -2.73 -3.69 -4.83
N VAL A 85 -2.29 -4.78 -4.18
CA VAL A 85 -0.87 -5.13 -4.09
C VAL A 85 -0.30 -5.35 -5.50
N VAL A 86 -0.99 -6.09 -6.36
CA VAL A 86 -0.56 -6.30 -7.76
C VAL A 86 -0.47 -4.97 -8.52
N ASP A 87 -1.45 -4.08 -8.39
CA ASP A 87 -1.40 -2.74 -8.99
C ASP A 87 -0.16 -1.98 -8.52
N ASN A 88 0.16 -2.00 -7.23
CA ASN A 88 1.35 -1.35 -6.69
C ASN A 88 2.67 -1.96 -7.21
N LEU A 89 2.74 -3.30 -7.33
CA LEU A 89 3.88 -3.98 -7.94
C LEU A 89 4.05 -3.59 -9.42
N GLN A 90 2.95 -3.34 -10.15
CA GLN A 90 2.98 -2.86 -11.53
C GLN A 90 3.38 -1.38 -11.65
N MET A 91 2.91 -0.51 -10.75
CA MET A 91 3.18 0.94 -10.80
C MET A 91 4.62 1.32 -10.42
N GLY A 92 5.31 0.52 -9.62
CA GLY A 92 6.72 0.77 -9.22
C GLY A 92 7.73 0.81 -10.37
N THR A 93 7.29 0.54 -11.61
CA THR A 93 8.12 0.42 -12.80
C THR A 93 8.12 1.69 -13.69
N ILE A 94 7.46 2.78 -13.28
CA ILE A 94 7.48 4.07 -14.01
C ILE A 94 8.81 4.81 -13.77
N GLY A 95 9.90 4.17 -14.16
CA GLY A 95 11.19 4.75 -14.54
C GLY A 95 11.59 4.38 -15.97
N SER A 96 10.91 3.43 -16.61
CA SER A 96 11.03 3.18 -18.05
C SER A 96 9.64 3.14 -18.68
N GLN A 97 9.21 4.27 -19.22
CA GLN A 97 8.19 4.26 -20.26
C GLN A 97 8.71 3.44 -21.43
N THR A 98 8.09 2.31 -21.73
CA THR A 98 7.84 1.95 -23.13
C THR A 98 6.52 1.20 -23.20
N GLU A 99 5.67 1.76 -24.03
CA GLU A 99 4.34 1.33 -24.36
C GLU A 99 4.31 -0.13 -24.83
N VAL A 100 3.15 -0.74 -24.61
CA VAL A 100 2.63 -1.97 -25.24
C VAL A 100 3.24 -2.22 -26.62
N LYS A 101 4.19 -3.16 -26.71
CA LYS A 101 4.50 -3.87 -27.96
C LYS A 101 4.78 -5.33 -27.65
N ASP A 102 3.95 -6.18 -28.24
CA ASP A 102 4.17 -7.61 -28.34
C ASP A 102 5.52 -7.92 -29.02
N PHE A 103 6.06 -9.06 -28.59
CA PHE A 103 6.90 -10.00 -29.34
C PHE A 103 8.44 -9.82 -29.34
N VAL A 104 9.07 -10.94 -28.93
CA VAL A 104 10.47 -11.39 -29.10
C VAL A 104 11.56 -10.82 -28.19
N GLY A 105 12.04 -11.67 -27.30
CA GLY A 105 13.47 -11.79 -27.02
C GLY A 105 13.99 -11.02 -25.81
N THR A 106 14.57 -11.79 -24.89
CA THR A 106 15.52 -11.38 -23.84
C THR A 106 14.98 -10.72 -22.56
N ASN A 107 14.75 -11.58 -21.56
CA ASN A 107 15.09 -11.42 -20.14
C ASN A 107 14.95 -10.02 -19.52
N SER A 108 13.71 -9.63 -19.20
CA SER A 108 13.32 -8.92 -17.97
C SER A 108 11.78 -8.90 -17.87
N GLY A 109 11.14 -10.07 -18.06
CA GLY A 109 9.70 -10.20 -17.86
C GLY A 109 9.40 -10.05 -16.37
N GLN A 110 8.73 -8.96 -15.99
CA GLN A 110 8.34 -8.69 -14.61
C GLN A 110 7.55 -9.88 -14.05
N VAL A 111 8.11 -10.56 -13.03
CA VAL A 111 7.45 -11.68 -12.36
C VAL A 111 6.35 -11.11 -11.47
N LEU A 112 5.09 -11.28 -11.88
CA LEU A 112 3.93 -10.84 -11.12
C LEU A 112 3.33 -11.98 -10.29
N PRO A 113 2.60 -11.67 -9.22
CA PRO A 113 1.86 -12.68 -8.48
C PRO A 113 0.79 -13.33 -9.36
N THR A 114 0.66 -14.65 -9.24
CA THR A 114 -0.33 -15.48 -9.95
C THR A 114 -1.42 -16.02 -9.02
N SER A 115 -1.30 -15.79 -7.72
CA SER A 115 -2.25 -16.25 -6.71
C SER A 115 -2.38 -15.28 -5.55
N GLU A 116 -3.59 -15.16 -5.00
CA GLU A 116 -3.88 -14.34 -3.82
C GLU A 116 -3.03 -14.77 -2.60
N CYS A 117 -2.74 -16.06 -2.43
CA CYS A 117 -1.90 -16.56 -1.34
C CYS A 117 -0.49 -15.96 -1.32
N GLN A 118 0.05 -15.54 -2.46
CA GLN A 118 1.38 -14.93 -2.58
C GLN A 118 1.39 -13.48 -2.10
N VAL A 119 0.31 -12.75 -2.36
CA VAL A 119 0.19 -11.33 -1.99
C VAL A 119 -0.40 -11.13 -0.61
N ARG A 120 -1.10 -12.13 -0.05
CA ARG A 120 -1.69 -12.04 1.29
C ARG A 120 -0.72 -11.56 2.38
N PRO A 121 0.54 -12.07 2.47
CA PRO A 121 1.50 -11.57 3.46
C PRO A 121 1.95 -10.12 3.23
N LEU A 122 1.78 -9.60 2.01
CA LEU A 122 2.18 -8.24 1.63
C LEU A 122 1.11 -7.19 1.94
N VAL A 123 -0.15 -7.59 2.10
CA VAL A 123 -1.29 -6.66 2.28
C VAL A 123 -1.10 -5.71 3.45
N SER A 124 -0.45 -6.15 4.52
CA SER A 124 -0.20 -5.34 5.72
C SER A 124 1.05 -4.45 5.63
N LEU A 125 1.81 -4.53 4.55
CA LEU A 125 3.05 -3.78 4.36
C LEU A 125 2.79 -2.50 3.57
N GLU A 126 3.66 -1.51 3.76
CA GLU A 126 3.61 -0.27 3.00
C GLU A 126 3.89 -0.50 1.50
N PRO A 127 3.36 0.33 0.58
CA PRO A 127 3.52 0.11 -0.86
C PRO A 127 4.97 -0.04 -1.33
N SER A 128 5.91 0.72 -0.75
CA SER A 128 7.34 0.57 -1.05
C SER A 128 7.90 -0.78 -0.59
N GLN A 129 7.53 -1.21 0.62
CA GLN A 129 7.96 -2.49 1.21
C GLN A 129 7.38 -3.69 0.45
N GLN A 130 6.13 -3.60 0.00
CA GLN A 130 5.53 -4.65 -0.83
C GLN A 130 6.40 -4.95 -2.06
N ARG A 131 6.92 -3.89 -2.72
CA ARG A 131 7.81 -4.02 -3.88
C ARG A 131 9.16 -4.62 -3.52
N GLU A 132 9.80 -4.14 -2.46
CA GLU A 132 11.08 -4.65 -1.99
C GLU A 132 10.99 -6.13 -1.61
N VAL A 133 10.01 -6.49 -0.78
CA VAL A 133 9.78 -7.87 -0.35
C VAL A 133 9.49 -8.77 -1.54
N TRP A 134 8.66 -8.31 -2.48
CA TRP A 134 8.34 -9.09 -3.67
C TRP A 134 9.58 -9.32 -4.53
N GLN A 135 10.38 -8.29 -4.76
CA GLN A 135 11.63 -8.40 -5.51
C GLN A 135 12.58 -9.40 -4.82
N GLN A 136 12.78 -9.28 -3.52
CA GLN A 136 13.62 -10.21 -2.76
C GLN A 136 13.08 -11.66 -2.80
N ALA A 137 11.75 -11.82 -2.81
CA ALA A 137 11.11 -13.13 -2.96
C ALA A 137 11.34 -13.74 -4.34
N VAL A 138 11.26 -12.94 -5.41
CA VAL A 138 11.58 -13.37 -6.77
C VAL A 138 13.05 -13.76 -6.90
N GLU A 139 13.96 -12.96 -6.33
CA GLU A 139 15.41 -13.27 -6.30
C GLU A 139 15.69 -14.58 -5.56
N THR A 140 15.06 -14.78 -4.40
CA THR A 140 15.17 -16.02 -3.61
C THR A 140 14.60 -17.23 -4.34
N ALA A 141 13.57 -17.03 -5.16
CA ALA A 141 12.98 -18.06 -6.01
C ALA A 141 13.75 -18.28 -7.33
N GLY A 142 14.91 -17.64 -7.52
CA GLY A 142 15.75 -17.79 -8.72
C GLY A 142 15.14 -17.16 -9.97
N GLY A 143 14.46 -16.01 -9.82
CA GLY A 143 13.81 -15.29 -10.92
C GLY A 143 12.48 -15.89 -11.37
N LYS A 144 11.92 -16.83 -10.61
CA LYS A 144 10.60 -17.43 -10.85
C LYS A 144 9.54 -16.85 -9.92
N VAL A 145 8.27 -17.13 -10.21
CA VAL A 145 7.16 -16.75 -9.34
C VAL A 145 7.35 -17.39 -7.96
N PRO A 146 7.51 -16.61 -6.88
CA PRO A 146 7.75 -17.15 -5.55
C PRO A 146 6.50 -17.85 -5.01
N SER A 147 6.69 -18.89 -4.19
CA SER A 147 5.58 -19.49 -3.46
C SER A 147 5.13 -18.57 -2.32
N GLY A 148 3.86 -18.65 -1.91
CA GLY A 148 3.37 -17.86 -0.78
C GLY A 148 4.10 -18.11 0.55
N ARG A 149 4.78 -19.26 0.70
CA ARG A 149 5.66 -19.55 1.85
C ARG A 149 6.93 -18.70 1.81
N ILE A 150 7.61 -18.67 0.66
CA ILE A 150 8.83 -17.85 0.47
C ILE A 150 8.51 -16.38 0.76
N VAL A 151 7.41 -15.88 0.21
CA VAL A 151 6.99 -14.48 0.46
C VAL A 151 6.75 -14.26 1.95
N LYS A 152 5.99 -15.15 2.61
CA LYS A 152 5.72 -15.04 4.04
C LYS A 152 7.00 -15.08 4.89
N ASP A 153 7.94 -15.95 4.57
CA ASP A 153 9.19 -16.09 5.32
C ASP A 153 10.05 -14.82 5.19
N ILE A 154 10.11 -14.22 4.01
CA ILE A 154 10.82 -12.95 3.78
C ILE A 154 10.13 -11.80 4.51
N VAL A 155 8.80 -11.72 4.46
CA VAL A 155 8.03 -10.74 5.25
C VAL A 155 8.38 -10.88 6.72
N GLN A 156 8.34 -12.11 7.25
CA GLN A 156 8.66 -12.38 8.65
C GLN A 156 10.10 -12.01 8.99
N GLN A 157 11.08 -12.35 8.15
CA GLN A 157 12.48 -11.98 8.34
C GLN A 157 12.68 -10.47 8.35
N ILE A 158 12.02 -9.74 7.45
CA ILE A 158 12.06 -8.28 7.44
C ILE A 158 11.42 -7.74 8.73
N MET A 159 10.24 -8.23 9.11
CA MET A 159 9.59 -7.81 10.36
C MET A 159 10.46 -8.09 11.60
N GLU A 160 11.12 -9.24 11.66
CA GLU A 160 11.99 -9.63 12.77
C GLU A 160 13.31 -8.85 12.80
N ARG A 161 13.94 -8.65 11.64
CA ARG A 161 15.16 -7.84 11.49
C ARG A 161 14.91 -6.38 11.86
N THR A 162 13.69 -5.90 11.66
CA THR A 162 13.28 -4.51 11.89
C THR A 162 12.56 -4.32 13.24
N LYS A 163 12.74 -5.23 14.21
CA LYS A 163 12.32 -5.08 15.62
C LYS A 163 13.00 -3.91 16.37
N VAL A 164 13.47 -2.88 15.68
CA VAL A 164 13.66 -1.59 16.33
C VAL A 164 12.24 -1.08 16.60
N PRO A 165 11.81 -0.97 17.87
CA PRO A 165 10.50 -0.44 18.19
C PRO A 165 10.36 0.91 17.49
N ASN A 166 9.16 1.22 16.99
CA ASN A 166 8.88 2.55 16.48
C ASN A 166 9.36 3.57 17.54
N PRO A 167 10.34 4.42 17.20
CA PRO A 167 10.99 5.28 18.20
C PRO A 167 10.06 6.39 18.68
N TYR A 168 8.93 6.61 18.00
CA TYR A 168 8.01 7.69 18.28
C TYR A 168 6.98 7.33 19.35
N ARG A 169 6.51 8.37 20.06
CA ARG A 169 5.42 8.28 21.04
C ARG A 169 4.22 9.11 20.61
N VAL A 170 3.03 8.72 21.07
CA VAL A 170 1.80 9.52 20.89
C VAL A 170 2.00 10.91 21.52
N GLY A 171 1.61 11.94 20.78
CA GLY A 171 1.79 13.36 21.14
C GLY A 171 3.12 13.96 20.71
N GLU A 172 4.07 13.17 20.18
CA GLU A 172 5.36 13.68 19.75
C GLU A 172 5.25 14.55 18.49
N VAL A 173 5.97 15.68 18.49
CA VAL A 173 6.06 16.58 17.34
C VAL A 173 7.19 16.14 16.42
N CYS A 174 6.84 15.86 15.16
CA CYS A 174 7.75 15.41 14.13
C CYS A 174 7.75 16.36 12.93
N GLN A 175 8.75 16.22 12.07
CA GLN A 175 8.87 16.89 10.79
C GLN A 175 8.75 15.88 9.65
N PHE A 176 8.03 16.23 8.60
CA PHE A 176 8.01 15.44 7.38
C PHE A 176 9.36 15.52 6.64
N ILE A 177 9.83 14.36 6.21
CA ILE A 177 10.95 14.17 5.29
C ILE A 177 10.41 13.46 4.04
N PRO A 178 9.92 14.20 3.03
CA PRO A 178 9.23 13.61 1.88
C PRO A 178 10.06 12.59 1.10
N LYS A 179 11.38 12.80 0.92
CA LYS A 179 12.26 11.97 0.08
C LYS A 179 11.58 11.62 -1.27
N ASP A 180 11.18 10.36 -1.46
CA ASP A 180 10.53 9.79 -2.64
C ASP A 180 9.01 9.57 -2.47
N ASN A 181 8.43 9.95 -1.33
CA ASN A 181 7.01 9.76 -1.05
C ASN A 181 6.15 10.83 -1.77
N PRO A 182 5.30 10.45 -2.74
CA PRO A 182 4.47 11.38 -3.49
C PRO A 182 3.36 12.04 -2.64
N GLU A 183 2.91 11.41 -1.54
CA GLU A 183 1.88 11.96 -0.64
C GLU A 183 2.37 13.19 0.14
N LEU A 184 3.69 13.27 0.36
CA LEU A 184 4.34 14.37 1.06
C LEU A 184 4.84 15.48 0.11
N LYS A 185 4.42 15.45 -1.17
CA LYS A 185 4.83 16.45 -2.16
C LYS A 185 4.38 17.85 -1.74
N GLY A 186 5.34 18.77 -1.66
CA GLY A 186 5.07 20.16 -1.23
C GLY A 186 4.97 20.37 0.28
N LYS A 187 5.16 19.32 1.09
CA LYS A 187 5.16 19.33 2.56
C LYS A 187 6.56 19.21 3.17
N SER A 188 7.59 19.52 2.40
CA SER A 188 8.96 19.56 2.91
C SER A 188 9.03 20.53 4.09
N ASN A 189 9.51 20.05 5.24
CA ASN A 189 9.64 20.82 6.47
C ASN A 189 8.36 21.13 7.24
N CYS A 190 7.20 20.70 6.77
CA CYS A 190 5.99 20.80 7.58
C CYS A 190 6.13 19.93 8.85
N TRP A 191 5.68 20.45 9.99
CA TRP A 191 5.59 19.69 11.23
C TRP A 191 4.23 18.96 11.33
N CYS A 192 4.21 17.90 12.13
CA CYS A 192 3.04 17.07 12.38
C CYS A 192 3.12 16.49 13.80
N ILE A 193 2.00 15.98 14.31
CA ILE A 193 1.89 15.39 15.64
C ILE A 193 1.47 13.94 15.51
N VAL A 194 2.19 13.05 16.19
CA VAL A 194 1.87 11.62 16.23
C VAL A 194 0.58 11.40 17.03
N THR A 195 -0.47 10.88 16.38
CA THR A 195 -1.76 10.54 17.01
C THR A 195 -1.84 9.05 17.34
N GLU A 196 -1.27 8.20 16.51
CA GLU A 196 -1.21 6.75 16.72
C GLU A 196 0.14 6.19 16.29
N VAL A 197 0.72 5.30 17.09
CA VAL A 197 1.98 4.61 16.80
C VAL A 197 1.65 3.19 16.35
N LYS A 198 2.04 2.84 15.12
CA LYS A 198 2.00 1.48 14.58
C LYS A 198 3.42 0.91 14.52
N ASP A 199 3.55 -0.37 14.22
CA ASP A 199 4.84 -1.07 14.23
C ASP A 199 5.91 -0.40 13.35
N PHE A 200 5.52 0.14 12.18
CA PHE A 200 6.45 0.73 11.20
C PHE A 200 6.01 2.08 10.62
N SER A 201 4.87 2.59 11.09
CA SER A 201 4.31 3.87 10.66
C SER A 201 3.66 4.57 11.83
N CYS A 202 3.43 5.86 11.68
CA CYS A 202 2.62 6.64 12.59
C CYS A 202 1.43 7.19 11.82
N ILE A 203 0.28 7.23 12.48
CA ILE A 203 -0.76 8.17 12.09
C ILE A 203 -0.34 9.51 12.69
N VAL A 204 -0.29 10.54 11.85
CA VAL A 204 0.09 11.88 12.24
C VAL A 204 -0.94 12.88 11.74
N ILE A 205 -1.18 13.93 12.52
CA ILE A 205 -1.99 15.07 12.10
C ILE A 205 -1.07 16.25 11.78
N ALA A 206 -1.31 16.88 10.63
CA ALA A 206 -0.68 18.12 10.21
C ALA A 206 -1.77 19.20 10.03
N TRP A 207 -1.36 20.40 9.65
CA TRP A 207 -2.28 21.53 9.49
C TRP A 207 -3.38 21.31 8.44
N ASP A 208 -3.17 20.44 7.46
CA ASP A 208 -4.09 20.15 6.35
C ASP A 208 -4.74 18.77 6.43
N GLY A 209 -4.58 18.04 7.54
CA GLY A 209 -5.26 16.78 7.78
C GLY A 209 -4.38 15.68 8.36
N GLU A 210 -4.92 14.46 8.33
CA GLU A 210 -4.30 13.26 8.87
C GLU A 210 -3.55 12.47 7.78
N TYR A 211 -2.42 11.87 8.16
CA TYR A 211 -1.56 11.08 7.29
C TYR A 211 -1.11 9.81 7.97
N ALA A 212 -1.05 8.70 7.23
CA ALA A 212 -0.39 7.46 7.66
C ALA A 212 0.99 7.40 7.02
N ILE A 213 2.06 7.59 7.79
CA ILE A 213 3.41 7.80 7.27
C ILE A 213 4.40 6.84 7.92
N ALA A 214 5.23 6.19 7.11
CA ALA A 214 6.31 5.32 7.59
C ALA A 214 7.36 6.10 8.40
N VAL A 215 7.93 5.45 9.42
CA VAL A 215 8.87 6.08 10.38
C VAL A 215 10.08 6.76 9.71
N GLN A 216 10.51 6.29 8.54
CA GLN A 216 11.64 6.83 7.76
C GLN A 216 11.39 8.19 7.10
N TYR A 217 10.13 8.60 7.02
CA TYR A 217 9.67 9.88 6.49
C TYR A 217 9.31 10.87 7.61
N LEU A 218 9.53 10.48 8.87
CA LEU A 218 9.40 11.32 10.04
C LEU A 218 10.78 11.59 10.62
N LYS A 219 10.90 12.76 11.26
CA LYS A 219 12.04 13.10 12.11
C LYS A 219 11.54 13.83 13.34
N SER A 220 11.90 13.34 14.52
CA SER A 220 11.58 14.02 15.77
C SER A 220 12.15 15.44 15.78
N LYS A 221 11.39 16.36 16.37
CA LYS A 221 11.87 17.71 16.68
C LYS A 221 12.56 17.78 18.04
N ASP A 222 12.57 16.67 18.80
CA ASP A 222 13.14 16.58 20.15
C ASP A 222 12.54 17.62 21.13
N TYR A 223 11.27 17.95 20.94
CA TYR A 223 10.53 18.88 21.81
C TYR A 223 10.18 18.22 23.14
N SER A 224 10.20 19.03 24.20
CA SER A 224 9.72 18.62 25.52
C SER A 224 8.20 18.39 25.51
N ASP A 225 7.68 17.70 26.53
CA ASP A 225 6.24 17.42 26.63
C ASP A 225 5.40 18.70 26.66
N PHE A 226 5.89 19.76 27.33
CA PHE A 226 5.26 21.09 27.35
C PHE A 226 5.22 21.72 25.95
N GLU A 227 6.32 21.67 25.21
CA GLU A 227 6.39 22.20 23.84
C GLU A 227 5.51 21.40 22.88
N CYS A 228 5.39 20.09 23.06
CA CYS A 228 4.48 19.26 22.29
C CYS A 228 3.02 19.65 22.55
N GLU A 229 2.66 19.96 23.80
CA GLU A 229 1.33 20.42 24.17
C GLU A 229 1.00 21.79 23.57
N GLU A 230 1.95 22.72 23.55
CA GLU A 230 1.81 24.02 22.88
C GLU A 230 1.57 23.85 21.37
N MET A 231 2.39 23.02 20.71
CA MET A 231 2.21 22.72 19.28
C MET A 231 0.89 22.01 18.99
N LYS A 232 0.41 21.17 19.91
CA LYS A 232 -0.89 20.53 19.79
C LYS A 232 -2.03 21.54 19.76
N LYS A 233 -2.02 22.54 20.65
CA LYS A 233 -3.02 23.62 20.62
C LYS A 233 -3.03 24.36 19.29
N VAL A 234 -1.85 24.62 18.71
CA VAL A 234 -1.72 25.24 17.39
C VAL A 234 -2.28 24.32 16.30
N CYS A 235 -1.97 23.02 16.34
CA CYS A 235 -2.44 22.04 15.37
C CYS A 235 -3.96 21.89 15.38
N ASP A 236 -4.55 21.80 16.57
CA ASP A 236 -6.00 21.67 16.75
C ASP A 236 -6.73 22.89 16.18
N ARG A 237 -6.20 24.11 16.42
CA ARG A 237 -6.73 25.36 15.85
C ARG A 237 -6.67 25.37 14.32
N MET A 238 -5.53 24.98 13.76
CA MET A 238 -5.33 25.00 12.30
C MET A 238 -6.14 23.93 11.57
N SER A 239 -6.19 22.72 12.11
CA SER A 239 -6.89 21.57 11.50
C SER A 239 -8.41 21.73 11.51
N GLN A 240 -8.97 22.38 12.54
CA GLN A 240 -10.40 22.76 12.56
C GLN A 240 -10.76 23.78 11.48
N LEU A 241 -9.79 24.62 11.10
CA LEU A 241 -9.99 25.74 10.21
C LEU A 241 -9.77 25.38 8.74
N TYR A 242 -8.92 24.39 8.49
CA TYR A 242 -8.55 23.97 7.14
C TYR A 242 -9.75 23.44 6.36
N SER A 243 -9.95 24.00 5.17
CA SER A 243 -10.86 23.47 4.15
C SER A 243 -10.20 23.58 2.76
N PRO A 244 -10.41 22.59 1.86
CA PRO A 244 -9.88 22.65 0.49
C PRO A 244 -10.34 23.89 -0.31
N ASP A 245 -11.49 24.45 0.04
CA ASP A 245 -12.13 25.57 -0.67
C ASP A 245 -11.75 26.94 -0.09
N MET A 246 -10.83 27.00 0.87
CA MET A 246 -10.34 28.27 1.43
C MET A 246 -9.64 29.14 0.38
N GLU A 247 -9.65 30.45 0.61
CA GLU A 247 -8.90 31.38 -0.23
C GLU A 247 -7.40 31.03 -0.28
N ALA A 248 -6.79 31.15 -1.45
CA ALA A 248 -5.36 30.85 -1.65
C ALA A 248 -4.44 31.58 -0.65
N THR A 249 -4.76 32.82 -0.29
CA THR A 249 -4.01 33.59 0.70
C THR A 249 -4.07 32.94 2.08
N ALA A 250 -5.26 32.49 2.51
CA ALA A 250 -5.44 31.82 3.80
C ALA A 250 -4.70 30.48 3.85
N LEU A 251 -4.72 29.71 2.76
CA LEU A 251 -3.95 28.48 2.62
C LEU A 251 -2.44 28.71 2.73
N VAL A 252 -1.91 29.79 2.13
CA VAL A 252 -0.50 30.16 2.26
C VAL A 252 -0.13 30.50 3.70
N VAL A 253 -0.99 31.21 4.43
CA VAL A 253 -0.79 31.51 5.85
C VAL A 253 -0.76 30.21 6.67
N LEU A 254 -1.75 29.32 6.51
CA LEU A 254 -1.77 28.03 7.21
C LEU A 254 -0.52 27.21 6.89
N LYS A 255 -0.12 27.13 5.61
CA LYS A 255 1.11 26.45 5.22
C LYS A 255 2.35 27.05 5.91
N SER A 256 2.45 28.38 5.96
CA SER A 256 3.56 29.06 6.62
C SER A 256 3.65 28.72 8.11
N LEU A 257 2.50 28.64 8.79
CA LEU A 257 2.43 28.21 10.20
C LEU A 257 2.73 26.71 10.36
N GLY A 258 2.38 25.90 9.35
CA GLY A 258 2.72 24.48 9.26
C GLY A 258 4.22 24.20 9.10
N GLU A 259 5.04 25.19 8.74
CA GLU A 259 6.49 25.06 8.53
C GLU A 259 7.33 25.68 9.68
N LEU A 260 6.70 25.95 10.83
CA LEU A 260 7.39 26.53 11.98
C LEU A 260 8.57 25.69 12.48
N LYS A 261 9.65 26.39 12.84
CA LYS A 261 10.84 25.80 13.45
C LYS A 261 10.83 25.83 14.98
N ARG A 262 9.86 26.54 15.55
CA ARG A 262 9.68 26.78 16.99
C ARG A 262 8.41 26.11 17.50
N SER A 263 8.36 25.92 18.81
CA SER A 263 7.28 25.25 19.55
C SER A 263 6.09 26.16 19.92
N HIS A 264 6.02 27.38 19.40
CA HIS A 264 4.97 28.35 19.72
C HIS A 264 4.78 29.39 18.60
N LEU A 265 3.61 30.03 18.59
CA LEU A 265 3.32 31.17 17.73
C LEU A 265 3.90 32.46 18.31
N THR A 266 4.34 33.36 17.43
CA THR A 266 4.58 34.76 17.81
C THR A 266 3.27 35.52 17.93
N GLU A 267 3.28 36.69 18.58
CA GLU A 267 2.07 37.53 18.67
C GLU A 267 1.46 37.87 17.30
N LEU A 268 2.29 38.06 16.27
CA LEU A 268 1.81 38.36 14.93
C LEU A 268 1.14 37.13 14.29
N GLU A 269 1.75 35.97 14.41
CA GLU A 269 1.20 34.72 13.88
C GLU A 269 -0.08 34.31 14.58
N ASP A 270 -0.13 34.50 15.91
CA ASP A 270 -1.34 34.26 16.68
C ASP A 270 -2.48 35.21 16.26
N LYS A 271 -2.16 36.49 16.02
CA LYS A 271 -3.12 37.46 15.45
C LYS A 271 -3.57 37.07 14.05
N LEU A 272 -2.66 36.60 13.19
CA LEU A 272 -2.99 36.16 11.83
C LEU A 272 -3.91 34.95 11.86
N LEU A 273 -3.57 33.92 12.65
CA LEU A 273 -4.42 32.76 12.84
C LEU A 273 -5.79 33.16 13.42
N GLY A 274 -5.81 34.07 14.40
CA GLY A 274 -7.04 34.60 14.98
C GLY A 274 -7.89 35.45 14.03
N VAL A 275 -7.33 36.05 12.97
CA VAL A 275 -8.11 36.67 11.90
C VAL A 275 -8.77 35.59 11.04
N LEU A 276 -8.01 34.57 10.64
CA LEU A 276 -8.55 33.44 9.89
C LEU A 276 -9.67 32.74 10.67
N GLU A 277 -9.50 32.54 11.98
CA GLU A 277 -10.51 31.91 12.84
C GLU A 277 -11.82 32.69 12.86
N ARG A 278 -11.76 34.02 12.89
CA ARG A 278 -12.97 34.86 12.86
C ARG A 278 -13.69 34.81 11.51
N ASP A 279 -12.93 34.81 10.42
CA ASP A 279 -13.51 34.83 9.07
C ASP A 279 -14.05 33.47 8.63
N TYR A 280 -13.44 32.36 9.06
CA TYR A 280 -13.80 31.01 8.61
C TYR A 280 -14.65 30.22 9.63
N ASN A 281 -14.53 30.45 10.94
CA ASN A 281 -15.43 29.81 11.93
C ASN A 281 -16.79 30.52 12.06
N SER A 282 -16.97 31.71 11.47
CA SER A 282 -18.26 32.41 11.46
C SER A 282 -19.27 31.84 10.44
N PHE A 283 -18.87 30.84 9.65
CA PHE A 283 -19.73 30.14 8.68
C PHE A 283 -20.18 28.74 9.14
N THR A 284 -19.81 28.32 10.36
CA THR A 284 -20.14 26.99 10.92
C THR A 284 -21.22 26.99 11.99
N ASP A 285 -21.90 28.13 12.24
CA ASP A 285 -23.11 28.24 13.08
C ASP A 285 -24.41 28.30 12.25
#